data_AF-A0A5D2X8B2-F1
#
_entry.id   AF-A0A5D2X8B2-F1
#
_cell.length_a   1.000
_cell.length_b   1.000
_cell.length_c   1.000
_cell.angle_alpha   90.00
_cell.angle_beta   90.00
_cell.angle_gamma   90.00
#
_symmetry.space_group_name_H-M   'P 1'
#
loop_
_entity.id
_entity.type
_entity.pdbx_description
1 polymer ?
#
loop_
_entity_poly.entity_id
_entity_poly.type
_entity_poly.pdbx_seq_one_letter_code
_entity_poly.pdbx_strand_id
1 'polypeptide(L)'
;MENLKYLSSKQALFDLAVFRQWYQESLNLKRNRTGAENAWFVFGVSYSGALSAWFRLKFPHLTCGSLASSAVVLAVYNYTDYDKQVGESAGPECKAVLQEITELVDRSLETNKKELKKQFGAAELDIDGDFFYFLADAAVVAFQYGHPDALCTPLVDAKKAGMDLVAAYAKYVKEYFVGTFGVSVETYNQKHLKNTAVNEGSSDRLWWFQVCTEVAYFQVAPSNDTVRSSKIDTKYHLDLCKNVFGEGIYPEVDVTNIYYGGTNIAGSKIIFTNGSQDPWRHASKQTSSPGNNAQSCSIPDAVNKVRHKMTEHIDL
;
A
#
# COMPACT_ATOMS: atom_id res chain seq x y z
N MET A 1 7.88 6.08 -21.68
CA MET A 1 8.58 7.03 -20.79
C MET A 1 8.12 8.46 -20.96
N GLU A 2 8.01 8.98 -22.18
CA GLU A 2 7.68 10.40 -22.44
C GLU A 2 6.42 10.94 -21.72
N ASN A 3 5.36 10.14 -21.60
CA ASN A 3 4.13 10.54 -20.92
C ASN A 3 4.17 10.35 -19.39
N LEU A 4 5.02 9.44 -18.88
CA LEU A 4 5.06 9.12 -17.45
C LEU A 4 5.70 10.23 -16.62
N LYS A 5 6.46 11.13 -17.23
CA LYS A 5 7.05 12.29 -16.53
C LYS A 5 6.01 13.20 -15.85
N TYR A 6 4.74 13.10 -16.25
CA TYR A 6 3.63 13.83 -15.63
C TYR A 6 2.94 13.06 -14.50
N LEU A 7 3.18 11.75 -14.38
CA LEU A 7 2.62 10.93 -13.30
C LEU A 7 3.41 11.19 -12.02
N SER A 8 2.87 12.07 -11.18
CA SER A 8 3.46 12.39 -9.88
C SER A 8 2.37 12.77 -8.88
N SER A 9 2.66 12.58 -7.60
CA SER A 9 1.85 13.06 -6.49
C SER A 9 1.54 14.55 -6.62
N LYS A 10 2.53 15.36 -7.02
CA LYS A 10 2.36 16.81 -7.19
C LYS A 10 1.31 17.14 -8.24
N GLN A 11 1.39 16.52 -9.42
CA GLN A 11 0.40 16.75 -10.49
C GLN A 11 -0.99 16.28 -10.06
N ALA A 12 -1.10 15.11 -9.42
CA ALA A 12 -2.38 14.64 -8.89
C ALA A 12 -3.02 15.63 -7.90
N LEU A 13 -2.22 16.31 -7.06
CA LEU A 13 -2.74 17.35 -6.16
C LEU A 13 -3.21 18.61 -6.89
N PHE A 14 -2.53 19.02 -7.98
CA PHE A 14 -2.98 20.13 -8.81
C PHE A 14 -4.25 19.77 -9.58
N ASP A 15 -4.37 18.54 -10.08
CA ASP A 15 -5.59 18.05 -10.73
C ASP A 15 -6.78 18.09 -9.76
N LEU A 16 -6.57 17.69 -8.49
CA LEU A 16 -7.60 17.82 -7.44
C LEU A 16 -8.01 19.28 -7.19
N ALA A 17 -7.06 20.22 -7.22
CA ALA A 17 -7.36 21.66 -7.06
C ALA A 17 -8.23 22.18 -8.21
N VAL A 18 -7.85 21.85 -9.45
CA VAL A 18 -8.58 22.25 -10.67
C VAL A 18 -9.97 21.62 -10.69
N PHE A 19 -10.07 20.30 -10.43
CA PHE A 19 -11.35 19.60 -10.37
C PHE A 19 -12.29 20.22 -9.34
N ARG A 20 -11.79 20.49 -8.13
CA ARG A 20 -12.57 21.10 -7.06
C ARG A 20 -13.13 22.46 -7.50
N GLN A 21 -12.29 23.31 -8.09
CA GLN A 21 -12.73 24.63 -8.56
C GLN A 21 -13.80 24.49 -9.65
N TRP A 22 -13.53 23.66 -10.67
CA TRP A 22 -14.47 23.41 -11.76
C TRP A 22 -15.81 22.87 -11.25
N TYR A 23 -15.79 21.94 -10.29
CA TYR A 23 -17.02 21.35 -9.75
C TYR A 23 -17.80 22.37 -8.90
N GLN A 24 -17.11 23.21 -8.12
CA GLN A 24 -17.72 24.29 -7.37
C GLN A 24 -18.44 25.29 -8.29
N GLU A 25 -17.78 25.72 -9.37
CA GLU A 25 -18.37 26.60 -10.38
C GLU A 25 -19.57 25.94 -11.08
N SER A 26 -19.43 24.67 -11.45
CA SER A 26 -20.50 23.88 -12.05
C SER A 26 -21.72 23.75 -11.12
N LEU A 27 -21.50 23.56 -9.83
CA LEU A 27 -22.57 23.51 -8.82
C LEU A 27 -23.27 24.86 -8.66
N ASN A 28 -22.50 25.95 -8.66
CA ASN A 28 -23.04 27.31 -8.57
C ASN A 28 -23.93 27.62 -9.77
N LEU A 29 -23.48 27.31 -10.98
CA LEU A 29 -24.27 27.45 -12.21
C LEU A 29 -25.56 26.61 -12.14
N LYS A 30 -25.46 25.33 -11.79
CA LYS A 30 -26.63 24.43 -11.69
C LYS A 30 -27.65 24.87 -10.63
N ARG A 31 -27.21 25.55 -9.57
CA ARG A 31 -28.08 26.01 -8.47
C ARG A 31 -28.42 27.49 -8.54
N ASN A 32 -28.07 28.18 -9.62
CA ASN A 32 -28.27 29.61 -9.80
C ASN A 32 -27.73 30.45 -8.62
N ARG A 33 -26.53 30.10 -8.13
CA ARG A 33 -25.82 30.82 -7.07
C ARG A 33 -24.65 31.59 -7.65
N THR A 34 -24.42 32.80 -7.17
CA THR A 34 -23.28 33.63 -7.60
C THR A 34 -22.28 33.72 -6.46
N GLY A 35 -21.02 33.35 -6.71
CA GLY A 35 -19.92 33.49 -5.73
C GLY A 35 -20.07 32.66 -4.44
N ALA A 36 -20.99 31.68 -4.40
CA ALA A 36 -21.15 30.82 -3.24
C ALA A 36 -20.00 29.82 -3.14
N GLU A 37 -19.56 29.54 -1.92
CA GLU A 37 -18.47 28.61 -1.63
C GLU A 37 -18.95 27.49 -0.72
N ASN A 38 -18.76 26.23 -1.14
CA ASN A 38 -19.10 25.08 -0.29
C ASN A 38 -17.87 24.66 0.52
N ALA A 39 -18.10 24.11 1.72
CA ALA A 39 -17.05 23.47 2.48
C ALA A 39 -16.69 22.11 1.86
N TRP A 40 -15.41 21.87 1.59
CA TRP A 40 -14.91 20.62 1.03
C TRP A 40 -14.09 19.86 2.06
N PHE A 41 -14.48 18.62 2.32
CA PHE A 41 -13.74 17.69 3.18
C PHE A 41 -13.24 16.53 2.34
N VAL A 42 -11.95 16.20 2.46
CA VAL A 42 -11.27 15.27 1.55
C VAL A 42 -11.08 13.93 2.25
N PHE A 43 -11.29 12.85 1.53
CA PHE A 43 -11.19 11.49 2.05
C PHE A 43 -10.23 10.68 1.20
N GLY A 44 -9.46 9.81 1.84
CA GLY A 44 -8.62 8.85 1.15
C GLY A 44 -8.11 7.75 2.07
N VAL A 45 -7.78 6.62 1.45
CA VAL A 45 -7.21 5.42 2.08
C VAL A 45 -5.88 5.05 1.41
N SER A 46 -4.89 4.58 2.17
CA SER A 46 -3.58 4.17 1.63
C SER A 46 -2.88 5.35 0.92
N TYR A 47 -2.36 5.18 -0.29
CA TYR A 47 -1.76 6.27 -1.07
C TYR A 47 -2.74 7.43 -1.31
N SER A 48 -4.03 7.15 -1.54
CA SER A 48 -5.04 8.21 -1.64
C SER A 48 -5.29 8.91 -0.29
N GLY A 49 -5.03 8.22 0.83
CA GLY A 49 -4.99 8.81 2.17
C GLY A 49 -3.81 9.77 2.32
N ALA A 50 -2.65 9.42 1.78
CA ALA A 50 -1.51 10.32 1.69
C ALA A 50 -1.85 11.55 0.83
N LEU A 51 -2.45 11.37 -0.35
CA LEU A 51 -2.95 12.47 -1.18
C LEU A 51 -3.98 13.35 -0.44
N SER A 52 -4.89 12.76 0.34
CA SER A 52 -5.88 13.47 1.15
C SER A 52 -5.22 14.36 2.22
N ALA A 53 -4.18 13.85 2.89
CA ALA A 53 -3.38 14.64 3.84
C ALA A 53 -2.56 15.74 3.13
N TRP A 54 -1.89 15.39 2.02
CA TRP A 54 -1.04 16.32 1.26
C TRP A 54 -1.85 17.41 0.56
N PHE A 55 -3.06 17.12 0.09
CA PHE A 55 -3.96 18.11 -0.49
C PHE A 55 -4.41 19.11 0.57
N ARG A 56 -4.75 18.64 1.78
CA ARG A 56 -5.06 19.53 2.90
C ARG A 56 -3.86 20.37 3.32
N LEU A 57 -2.65 19.82 3.27
CA LEU A 57 -1.40 20.53 3.55
C LEU A 57 -1.12 21.63 2.52
N LYS A 58 -1.21 21.32 1.22
CA LYS A 58 -0.76 22.21 0.13
C LYS A 58 -1.84 23.20 -0.32
N PHE A 59 -3.11 22.81 -0.21
CA PHE A 59 -4.26 23.63 -0.61
C PHE A 59 -5.24 23.84 0.56
N PRO A 60 -4.79 24.37 1.71
CA PRO A 60 -5.64 24.54 2.88
C PRO A 60 -6.76 25.57 2.68
N HIS A 61 -6.65 26.40 1.64
CA HIS A 61 -7.67 27.38 1.23
C HIS A 61 -8.81 26.75 0.40
N LEU A 62 -8.61 25.54 -0.16
CA LEU A 62 -9.63 24.86 -0.99
C LEU A 62 -10.48 23.85 -0.19
N THR A 63 -10.05 23.52 1.02
CA THR A 63 -10.63 22.45 1.86
C THR A 63 -10.85 22.95 3.29
N CYS A 64 -11.79 22.36 4.03
CA CYS A 64 -11.96 22.65 5.46
C CYS A 64 -11.29 21.60 6.37
N GLY A 65 -10.95 20.43 5.84
CA GLY A 65 -10.25 19.36 6.55
C GLY A 65 -10.10 18.11 5.67
N SER A 66 -9.43 17.09 6.21
CA SER A 66 -9.33 15.80 5.53
C SER A 66 -9.29 14.61 6.49
N LEU A 67 -9.74 13.45 5.99
CA LEU A 67 -9.55 12.14 6.58
C LEU A 67 -8.53 11.39 5.73
N ALA A 68 -7.44 11.00 6.38
CA ALA A 68 -6.30 10.29 5.81
C ALA A 68 -6.19 8.94 6.53
N SER A 69 -6.92 7.94 6.03
CA SER A 69 -6.97 6.61 6.64
C SER A 69 -5.87 5.71 6.10
N SER A 70 -5.18 4.97 6.97
CA SER A 70 -3.98 4.18 6.66
C SER A 70 -3.04 4.93 5.71
N ALA A 71 -2.87 6.23 5.95
CA ALA A 71 -2.27 7.14 4.99
C ALA A 71 -0.74 7.04 5.01
N VAL A 72 -0.17 6.46 3.96
CA VAL A 72 1.28 6.31 3.78
C VAL A 72 1.93 7.66 3.44
N VAL A 73 2.03 8.55 4.42
CA VAL A 73 2.56 9.92 4.25
C VAL A 73 4.08 9.99 4.32
N LEU A 74 4.74 8.99 4.89
CA LEU A 74 6.18 8.87 4.96
C LEU A 74 6.66 7.96 3.83
N ALA A 75 7.32 8.51 2.82
CA ALA A 75 8.03 7.74 1.79
C ALA A 75 9.21 6.98 2.44
N VAL A 76 9.37 5.70 2.15
CA VAL A 76 10.38 4.85 2.81
C VAL A 76 11.18 4.07 1.77
N TYR A 77 12.49 4.30 1.73
CA TYR A 77 13.38 3.63 0.77
C TYR A 77 13.51 2.13 1.06
N ASN A 78 13.83 1.75 2.30
CA ASN A 78 13.96 0.37 2.76
C ASN A 78 12.93 0.12 3.86
N TYR A 79 11.77 -0.43 3.51
CA TYR A 79 10.65 -0.52 4.41
C TYR A 79 10.56 -1.87 5.14
N THR A 80 11.54 -2.15 6.01
CA THR A 80 11.58 -3.38 6.80
C THR A 80 10.46 -3.48 7.84
N ASP A 81 9.97 -2.35 8.33
CA ASP A 81 8.93 -2.33 9.38
C ASP A 81 7.58 -2.85 8.85
N TYR A 82 7.41 -2.85 7.52
CA TYR A 82 6.29 -3.52 6.86
C TYR A 82 6.25 -5.01 7.19
N ASP A 83 7.37 -5.71 7.01
CA ASP A 83 7.48 -7.14 7.28
C ASP A 83 7.42 -7.47 8.78
N LYS A 84 8.05 -6.63 9.61
CA LYS A 84 7.96 -6.77 11.07
C LYS A 84 6.52 -6.70 11.55
N GLN A 85 5.74 -5.74 11.04
CA GLN A 85 4.33 -5.61 11.39
C GLN A 85 3.51 -6.81 10.94
N VAL A 86 3.80 -7.41 9.76
CA VAL A 86 3.17 -8.68 9.34
C VAL A 86 3.45 -9.77 10.37
N GLY A 87 4.70 -9.93 10.80
CA GLY A 87 5.08 -10.91 11.83
C GLY A 87 4.40 -10.65 13.19
N GLU A 88 4.26 -9.39 13.59
CA GLU A 88 3.51 -9.01 14.79
C GLU A 88 2.02 -9.35 14.67
N SER A 89 1.39 -9.01 13.53
CA SER A 89 -0.02 -9.29 13.25
C SER A 89 -0.33 -10.78 13.15
N ALA A 90 0.62 -11.59 12.67
CA ALA A 90 0.50 -13.05 12.62
C ALA A 90 0.48 -13.69 14.03
N GLY A 91 1.10 -13.05 15.01
CA GLY A 91 1.37 -13.66 16.31
C GLY A 91 2.41 -14.78 16.22
N PRO A 92 2.93 -15.25 17.37
CA PRO A 92 4.14 -16.07 17.42
C PRO A 92 4.02 -17.42 16.72
N GLU A 93 2.87 -18.09 16.82
CA GLU A 93 2.67 -19.43 16.25
C GLU A 93 2.59 -19.38 14.71
N CYS A 94 1.72 -18.54 14.15
CA CYS A 94 1.59 -18.40 12.70
C CYS A 94 2.86 -17.81 12.08
N LYS A 95 3.49 -16.83 12.73
CA LYS A 95 4.77 -16.27 12.30
C LYS A 95 5.84 -17.34 12.13
N ALA A 96 6.00 -18.24 13.10
CA ALA A 96 6.98 -19.33 13.02
C ALA A 96 6.70 -20.26 11.84
N VAL A 97 5.43 -20.55 11.56
CA VAL A 97 5.03 -21.36 10.39
C VAL A 97 5.33 -20.64 9.08
N LEU A 98 5.06 -19.33 8.98
CA LEU A 98 5.40 -18.53 7.80
C LEU A 98 6.91 -18.48 7.56
N GLN A 99 7.70 -18.32 8.61
CA GLN A 99 9.17 -18.37 8.54
C GLN A 99 9.66 -19.71 8.00
N GLU A 100 9.13 -20.82 8.51
CA GLU A 100 9.48 -22.16 8.04
C GLU A 100 9.06 -22.40 6.58
N ILE A 101 7.88 -21.95 6.18
CA ILE A 101 7.42 -22.01 4.78
C ILE A 101 8.38 -21.24 3.88
N THR A 102 8.74 -20.01 4.25
CA THR A 102 9.67 -19.18 3.49
C THR A 102 11.02 -19.88 3.31
N GLU A 103 11.57 -20.48 4.36
CA GLU A 103 12.82 -21.26 4.25
C GLU A 103 12.69 -22.49 3.36
N LEU A 104 11.58 -23.22 3.44
CA LEU A 104 11.32 -24.40 2.61
C LEU A 104 11.18 -24.02 1.13
N VAL A 105 10.48 -22.93 0.84
CA VAL A 105 10.32 -22.39 -0.51
C VAL A 105 11.66 -21.91 -1.06
N ASP A 106 12.45 -21.16 -0.28
CA ASP A 106 13.79 -20.70 -0.68
C ASP A 106 14.67 -21.89 -1.09
N ARG A 107 14.76 -22.93 -0.25
CA ARG A 107 15.54 -24.16 -0.54
C ARG A 107 15.00 -24.94 -1.74
N SER A 108 13.67 -25.07 -1.85
CA SER A 108 13.04 -25.81 -2.94
C SER A 108 13.24 -25.13 -4.30
N LEU A 109 13.28 -23.79 -4.32
CA LEU A 109 13.52 -23.04 -5.55
C LEU A 109 14.92 -23.28 -6.13
N GLU A 110 15.94 -23.53 -5.28
CA GLU A 110 17.31 -23.84 -5.73
C GLU A 110 17.42 -25.17 -6.49
N THR A 111 16.55 -26.13 -6.20
CA THR A 111 16.65 -27.51 -6.71
C THR A 111 15.51 -27.90 -7.66
N ASN A 112 14.31 -27.33 -7.48
CA ASN A 112 13.10 -27.72 -8.21
C ASN A 112 12.23 -26.53 -8.64
N LYS A 113 12.87 -25.43 -9.07
CA LYS A 113 12.23 -24.16 -9.48
C LYS A 113 10.95 -24.32 -10.31
N LYS A 114 11.01 -25.12 -11.38
CA LYS A 114 9.89 -25.24 -12.34
C LYS A 114 8.65 -25.87 -11.70
N GLU A 115 8.83 -26.97 -10.96
CA GLU A 115 7.70 -27.66 -10.33
C GLU A 115 7.16 -26.85 -9.16
N LEU A 116 8.04 -26.19 -8.38
CA LEU A 116 7.62 -25.32 -7.29
C LEU A 116 6.74 -24.17 -7.79
N LYS A 117 7.18 -23.41 -8.80
CA LYS A 117 6.37 -22.31 -9.35
C LYS A 117 5.04 -22.80 -9.92
N LYS A 118 5.02 -23.98 -10.54
CA LYS A 118 3.79 -24.63 -11.02
C LYS A 118 2.86 -25.03 -9.88
N GLN A 119 3.38 -25.53 -8.76
CA GLN A 119 2.58 -25.91 -7.58
C GLN A 119 1.77 -24.71 -7.05
N PHE A 120 2.37 -23.52 -7.07
CA PHE A 120 1.76 -22.24 -6.68
C PHE A 120 0.92 -21.58 -7.80
N GLY A 121 0.86 -22.15 -9.00
CA GLY A 121 0.15 -21.54 -10.13
C GLY A 121 0.85 -20.32 -10.73
N ALA A 122 2.15 -20.16 -10.49
CA ALA A 122 2.94 -18.98 -10.86
C ALA A 122 4.11 -19.31 -11.80
N ALA A 123 3.94 -20.32 -12.67
CA ALA A 123 4.97 -20.80 -13.59
C ALA A 123 5.43 -19.76 -14.63
N GLU A 124 4.61 -18.72 -14.86
CA GLU A 124 4.90 -17.60 -15.76
C GLU A 124 5.88 -16.56 -15.18
N LEU A 125 6.13 -16.60 -13.87
CA LEU A 125 7.09 -15.71 -13.21
C LEU A 125 8.51 -16.23 -13.46
N ASP A 126 9.18 -15.70 -14.50
CA ASP A 126 10.54 -16.13 -14.86
C ASP A 126 11.59 -15.74 -13.82
N ILE A 127 11.45 -14.51 -13.28
CA ILE A 127 12.35 -13.93 -12.29
C ILE A 127 11.99 -14.51 -10.91
N ASP A 128 13.00 -14.95 -10.17
CA ASP A 128 12.79 -15.58 -8.87
C ASP A 128 12.34 -14.58 -7.80
N GLY A 129 12.86 -13.35 -7.85
CA GLY A 129 12.39 -12.26 -7.01
C GLY A 129 10.89 -11.96 -7.19
N ASP A 130 10.36 -12.01 -8.42
CA ASP A 130 8.92 -11.80 -8.67
C ASP A 130 8.08 -12.90 -8.03
N PHE A 131 8.56 -14.15 -8.09
CA PHE A 131 7.91 -15.28 -7.43
C PHE A 131 7.95 -15.14 -5.90
N PHE A 132 9.09 -14.77 -5.32
CA PHE A 132 9.18 -14.53 -3.89
C PHE A 132 8.29 -13.37 -3.45
N TYR A 133 8.24 -12.28 -4.21
CA TYR A 133 7.41 -11.13 -3.91
C TYR A 133 5.91 -11.47 -3.99
N PHE A 134 5.51 -12.25 -4.99
CA PHE A 134 4.15 -12.80 -5.11
C PHE A 134 3.75 -13.64 -3.88
N LEU A 135 4.65 -14.52 -3.41
CA LEU A 135 4.41 -15.32 -2.22
C LEU A 135 4.42 -14.50 -0.94
N ALA A 136 5.22 -13.44 -0.84
CA ALA A 136 5.20 -12.56 0.32
C ALA A 136 3.87 -11.78 0.38
N ASP A 137 3.41 -11.24 -0.75
CA ASP A 137 2.17 -10.46 -0.80
C ASP A 137 0.93 -11.31 -0.53
N ALA A 138 0.94 -12.59 -0.94
CA ALA A 138 -0.10 -13.56 -0.59
C ALA A 138 -0.33 -13.65 0.93
N ALA A 139 0.74 -13.72 1.73
CA ALA A 139 0.61 -13.75 3.19
C ALA A 139 0.17 -12.39 3.73
N VAL A 140 0.76 -11.31 3.22
CA VAL A 140 0.49 -9.92 3.63
C VAL A 140 -0.99 -9.56 3.49
N VAL A 141 -1.63 -9.96 2.38
CA VAL A 141 -3.03 -9.61 2.10
C VAL A 141 -3.99 -10.11 3.19
N ALA A 142 -3.71 -11.26 3.80
CA ALA A 142 -4.49 -11.76 4.94
C ALA A 142 -4.53 -10.76 6.09
N PHE A 143 -3.39 -10.13 6.41
CA PHE A 143 -3.30 -9.17 7.52
C PHE A 143 -3.78 -7.79 7.11
N GLN A 144 -3.36 -7.30 5.93
CA GLN A 144 -3.69 -5.97 5.45
C GLN A 144 -5.21 -5.77 5.29
N TYR A 145 -5.95 -6.83 4.94
CA TYR A 145 -7.40 -6.78 4.74
C TYR A 145 -8.20 -7.45 5.87
N GLY A 146 -7.59 -7.73 7.02
CA GLY A 146 -8.32 -8.17 8.22
C GLY A 146 -8.88 -9.59 8.17
N HIS A 147 -8.19 -10.49 7.47
CA HIS A 147 -8.53 -11.92 7.35
C HIS A 147 -7.36 -12.85 7.73
N PRO A 148 -6.66 -12.62 8.86
CA PRO A 148 -5.52 -13.46 9.25
C PRO A 148 -5.89 -14.93 9.41
N ASP A 149 -7.11 -15.24 9.87
CA ASP A 149 -7.58 -16.61 10.09
C ASP A 149 -7.68 -17.44 8.80
N ALA A 150 -7.87 -16.79 7.64
CA ALA A 150 -7.89 -17.47 6.35
C ALA A 150 -6.51 -18.04 5.98
N LEU A 151 -5.43 -17.44 6.50
CA LEU A 151 -4.05 -17.85 6.31
C LEU A 151 -3.55 -18.69 7.49
N CYS A 152 -3.63 -18.15 8.69
CA CYS A 152 -2.95 -18.68 9.86
C CYS A 152 -3.54 -19.98 10.36
N THR A 153 -4.86 -20.09 10.48
CA THR A 153 -5.53 -21.30 10.96
C THR A 153 -5.15 -22.54 10.13
N PRO A 154 -5.34 -22.56 8.80
CA PRO A 154 -5.01 -23.76 8.02
C PRO A 154 -3.52 -24.09 8.01
N LEU A 155 -2.62 -23.09 8.07
CA LEU A 155 -1.18 -23.33 8.10
C LEU A 155 -0.70 -23.90 9.45
N VAL A 156 -1.21 -23.36 10.54
CA VAL A 156 -0.91 -23.85 11.90
C VAL A 156 -1.45 -25.27 12.09
N ASP A 157 -2.67 -25.55 11.61
CA ASP A 157 -3.25 -26.90 11.67
C ASP A 157 -2.46 -27.89 10.81
N ALA A 158 -2.03 -27.50 9.61
CA ALA A 158 -1.15 -28.30 8.76
C ALA A 158 0.17 -28.62 9.47
N LYS A 159 0.78 -27.63 10.16
CA LYS A 159 1.99 -27.83 10.96
C LYS A 159 1.77 -28.84 12.08
N LYS A 160 0.70 -28.70 12.85
CA LYS A 160 0.36 -29.59 13.97
C LYS A 160 0.10 -31.03 13.50
N ALA A 161 -0.50 -31.19 12.33
CA ALA A 161 -0.76 -32.48 11.71
C ALA A 161 0.46 -33.10 10.98
N GLY A 162 1.61 -32.41 10.94
CA GLY A 162 2.80 -32.89 10.23
C GLY A 162 2.64 -32.95 8.70
N MET A 163 1.77 -32.10 8.14
CA MET A 163 1.52 -32.01 6.70
C MET A 163 2.63 -31.21 5.99
N ASP A 164 2.68 -31.32 4.66
CA ASP A 164 3.54 -30.49 3.83
C ASP A 164 3.08 -29.03 3.85
N LEU A 165 3.86 -28.17 4.51
CA LEU A 165 3.57 -26.74 4.64
C LEU A 165 3.65 -25.99 3.31
N VAL A 166 4.53 -26.39 2.39
CA VAL A 166 4.64 -25.76 1.08
C VAL A 166 3.39 -26.06 0.26
N ALA A 167 2.90 -27.29 0.32
CA ALA A 167 1.64 -27.67 -0.32
C ALA A 167 0.43 -26.97 0.32
N ALA A 168 0.39 -26.86 1.66
CA ALA A 168 -0.66 -26.14 2.37
C ALA A 168 -0.67 -24.65 2.00
N TYR A 169 0.50 -24.02 1.91
CA TYR A 169 0.60 -22.62 1.50
C TYR A 169 0.25 -22.42 0.02
N ALA A 170 0.71 -23.31 -0.87
CA ALA A 170 0.32 -23.27 -2.27
C ALA A 170 -1.19 -23.40 -2.47
N LYS A 171 -1.87 -24.20 -1.62
CA LYS A 171 -3.33 -24.27 -1.61
C LYS A 171 -3.95 -22.93 -1.21
N TYR A 172 -3.50 -22.33 -0.11
CA TYR A 172 -3.94 -20.99 0.32
C TYR A 172 -3.75 -19.95 -0.80
N VAL A 173 -2.57 -19.89 -1.41
CA VAL A 173 -2.26 -18.94 -2.49
C VAL A 173 -3.23 -19.09 -3.66
N LYS A 174 -3.51 -20.32 -4.10
CA LYS A 174 -4.41 -20.54 -5.25
C LYS A 174 -5.87 -20.28 -4.92
N GLU A 175 -6.35 -20.78 -3.78
CA GLU A 175 -7.78 -20.74 -3.44
C GLU A 175 -8.19 -19.38 -2.86
N TYR A 176 -7.36 -18.81 -1.99
CA TYR A 176 -7.67 -17.55 -1.32
C TYR A 176 -7.09 -16.35 -2.08
N PHE A 177 -5.77 -16.26 -2.23
CA PHE A 177 -5.13 -15.06 -2.78
C PHE A 177 -5.46 -14.84 -4.27
N VAL A 178 -5.35 -15.87 -5.10
CA VAL A 178 -5.73 -15.78 -6.52
C VAL A 178 -7.24 -15.96 -6.69
N GLY A 179 -7.81 -17.02 -6.12
CA GLY A 179 -9.20 -17.39 -6.37
C GLY A 179 -10.24 -16.48 -5.71
N THR A 180 -10.09 -16.18 -4.43
CA THR A 180 -11.11 -15.43 -3.65
C THR A 180 -10.84 -13.94 -3.66
N PHE A 181 -9.60 -13.53 -3.43
CA PHE A 181 -9.21 -12.12 -3.41
C PHE A 181 -9.02 -11.55 -4.83
N GLY A 182 -8.75 -12.40 -5.82
CA GLY A 182 -8.73 -12.02 -7.24
C GLY A 182 -7.40 -11.42 -7.71
N VAL A 183 -6.29 -11.71 -7.04
CA VAL A 183 -4.96 -11.26 -7.52
C VAL A 183 -4.58 -12.01 -8.78
N SER A 184 -4.22 -11.26 -9.83
CA SER A 184 -3.61 -11.82 -11.03
C SER A 184 -2.10 -11.98 -10.84
N VAL A 185 -1.57 -13.15 -11.18
CA VAL A 185 -0.13 -13.43 -11.16
C VAL A 185 0.62 -12.52 -12.15
N GLU A 186 -0.02 -12.11 -13.25
CA GLU A 186 0.60 -11.28 -14.27
C GLU A 186 1.05 -9.91 -13.74
N THR A 187 0.42 -9.37 -12.68
CA THR A 187 0.78 -8.06 -12.12
C THR A 187 2.16 -8.06 -11.44
N TYR A 188 2.67 -9.25 -11.10
CA TYR A 188 4.03 -9.48 -10.58
C TYR A 188 5.05 -9.71 -11.69
N ASN A 189 4.59 -9.98 -12.90
CA ASN A 189 5.47 -10.32 -14.01
C ASN A 189 6.07 -9.05 -14.62
N GLN A 190 7.38 -8.86 -14.48
CA GLN A 190 8.04 -7.69 -15.05
C GLN A 190 7.91 -7.60 -16.58
N LYS A 191 7.67 -8.71 -17.31
CA LYS A 191 7.36 -8.66 -18.74
C LYS A 191 5.99 -8.02 -18.99
N HIS A 192 5.01 -8.32 -18.15
CA HIS A 192 3.69 -7.69 -18.20
C HIS A 192 3.78 -6.20 -17.85
N LEU A 193 4.53 -5.84 -16.79
CA LEU A 193 4.73 -4.44 -16.39
C LEU A 193 5.43 -3.57 -17.47
N LYS A 194 6.13 -4.17 -18.43
CA LYS A 194 6.69 -3.45 -19.59
C LYS A 194 5.63 -3.08 -20.63
N ASN A 195 4.46 -3.71 -20.62
CA ASN A 195 3.42 -3.43 -21.58
C ASN A 195 2.90 -2.00 -21.41
N THR A 196 2.94 -1.21 -22.48
CA THR A 196 2.49 0.18 -22.49
C THR A 196 1.09 0.37 -23.06
N ALA A 197 0.40 -0.70 -23.44
CA ALA A 197 -0.98 -0.64 -23.87
C ALA A 197 -1.87 -0.22 -22.70
N VAL A 198 -2.80 0.72 -22.94
CA VAL A 198 -3.77 1.17 -21.94
C VAL A 198 -4.94 0.19 -21.90
N ASN A 199 -5.06 -0.54 -20.79
CA ASN A 199 -6.08 -1.55 -20.51
C ASN A 199 -6.35 -1.61 -18.99
N GLU A 200 -7.23 -2.49 -18.56
CA GLU A 200 -7.59 -2.62 -17.13
C GLU A 200 -6.40 -2.96 -16.21
N GLY A 201 -5.37 -3.66 -16.72
CA GLY A 201 -4.14 -3.97 -15.97
C GLY A 201 -3.07 -2.87 -15.98
N SER A 202 -3.35 -1.71 -16.57
CA SER A 202 -2.37 -0.62 -16.66
C SER A 202 -2.08 0.05 -15.32
N SER A 203 -2.97 -0.09 -14.33
CA SER A 203 -2.80 0.53 -13.01
C SER A 203 -1.53 0.07 -12.29
N ASP A 204 -1.16 -1.21 -12.41
CA ASP A 204 0.00 -1.77 -11.71
C ASP A 204 1.29 -1.16 -12.23
N ARG A 205 1.41 -1.00 -13.54
CA ARG A 205 2.54 -0.32 -14.17
C ARG A 205 2.64 1.14 -13.73
N LEU A 206 1.50 1.85 -13.65
CA LEU A 206 1.48 3.25 -13.21
C LEU A 206 1.86 3.37 -11.73
N TRP A 207 1.36 2.47 -10.89
CA TRP A 207 1.74 2.40 -9.48
C TRP A 207 3.24 2.13 -9.31
N TRP A 208 3.78 1.11 -10.00
CA TRP A 208 5.21 0.83 -10.00
C TRP A 208 6.05 2.00 -10.46
N PHE A 209 5.56 2.81 -11.41
CA PHE A 209 6.29 4.02 -11.81
C PHE A 209 6.41 5.01 -10.65
N GLN A 210 5.35 5.22 -9.87
CA GLN A 210 5.40 6.09 -8.69
C GLN A 210 6.28 5.52 -7.57
N VAL A 211 6.21 4.21 -7.35
CA VAL A 211 7.11 3.48 -6.45
C VAL A 211 8.56 3.72 -6.85
N CYS A 212 8.89 3.58 -8.13
CA CYS A 212 10.24 3.73 -8.67
C CYS A 212 10.76 5.17 -8.80
N THR A 213 9.93 6.20 -8.55
CA THR A 213 10.31 7.61 -8.76
C THR A 213 10.08 8.51 -7.56
N GLU A 214 9.04 8.28 -6.75
CA GLU A 214 8.66 9.18 -5.65
C GLU A 214 8.76 8.52 -4.28
N VAL A 215 8.14 7.35 -4.11
CA VAL A 215 7.80 6.86 -2.75
C VAL A 215 8.64 5.69 -2.27
N ALA A 216 9.28 4.95 -3.19
CA ALA A 216 9.99 3.69 -2.98
C ALA A 216 9.12 2.61 -2.34
N TYR A 217 8.73 2.73 -1.07
CA TYR A 217 7.98 1.74 -0.32
C TYR A 217 8.50 0.31 -0.52
N PHE A 218 9.82 0.13 -0.71
CA PHE A 218 10.36 -1.17 -1.02
C PHE A 218 10.21 -2.06 0.21
N GLN A 219 9.35 -3.06 0.09
CA GLN A 219 8.97 -3.93 1.19
C GLN A 219 10.03 -5.02 1.34
N VAL A 220 11.16 -4.63 1.92
CA VAL A 220 12.36 -5.45 2.01
C VAL A 220 12.33 -6.35 3.23
N ALA A 221 12.91 -7.55 3.09
CA ALA A 221 13.13 -8.46 4.20
C ALA A 221 14.05 -7.82 5.25
N PRO A 222 13.70 -7.79 6.55
CA PRO A 222 14.62 -7.42 7.60
C PRO A 222 15.78 -8.43 7.70
N SER A 223 16.93 -7.98 8.21
CA SER A 223 18.12 -8.81 8.38
C SER A 223 17.94 -9.99 9.33
N ASN A 224 16.96 -9.89 10.23
CA ASN A 224 16.60 -10.89 11.21
C ASN A 224 15.07 -10.94 11.32
N ASP A 225 14.54 -12.10 11.72
CA ASP A 225 13.13 -12.26 12.06
C ASP A 225 12.15 -11.93 10.91
N THR A 226 12.60 -12.11 9.67
CA THR A 226 11.82 -11.92 8.44
C THR A 226 10.78 -13.03 8.26
N VAL A 227 9.57 -12.70 7.80
CA VAL A 227 8.58 -13.70 7.35
C VAL A 227 8.60 -13.90 5.83
N ARG A 228 9.29 -13.01 5.10
CA ARG A 228 9.49 -13.09 3.64
C ARG A 228 10.91 -13.54 3.26
N SER A 229 11.10 -13.97 2.02
CA SER A 229 12.41 -14.39 1.52
C SER A 229 13.44 -13.25 1.61
N SER A 230 14.64 -13.57 2.07
CA SER A 230 15.78 -12.63 2.11
C SER A 230 16.20 -12.10 0.73
N LYS A 231 15.73 -12.75 -0.34
CA LYS A 231 15.95 -12.32 -1.74
C LYS A 231 15.10 -11.12 -2.13
N ILE A 232 14.09 -10.76 -1.34
CA ILE A 232 13.29 -9.54 -1.51
C ILE A 232 14.04 -8.41 -0.80
N ASP A 233 15.14 -7.97 -1.39
CA ASP A 233 15.97 -6.88 -0.89
C ASP A 233 15.78 -5.60 -1.72
N THR A 234 16.51 -4.55 -1.35
CA THR A 234 16.50 -3.28 -2.10
C THR A 234 16.96 -3.48 -3.54
N LYS A 235 17.92 -4.39 -3.77
CA LYS A 235 18.47 -4.64 -5.10
C LYS A 235 17.41 -5.24 -6.02
N TYR A 236 16.60 -6.18 -5.55
CA TYR A 236 15.46 -6.72 -6.29
C TYR A 236 14.54 -5.60 -6.80
N HIS A 237 14.14 -4.67 -5.93
CA HIS A 237 13.24 -3.59 -6.30
C HIS A 237 13.88 -2.60 -7.30
N LEU A 238 15.15 -2.25 -7.09
CA LEU A 238 15.88 -1.38 -8.03
C LEU A 238 16.09 -2.04 -9.39
N ASP A 239 16.39 -3.34 -9.41
CA ASP A 239 16.52 -4.12 -10.64
C ASP A 239 15.17 -4.20 -11.37
N LEU A 240 14.04 -4.33 -10.65
CA LEU A 240 12.69 -4.22 -11.22
C LEU A 240 12.46 -2.84 -11.85
N CYS A 241 12.71 -1.76 -11.10
CA CYS A 241 12.53 -0.39 -11.58
C CYS A 241 13.33 -0.14 -12.86
N LYS A 242 14.62 -0.53 -12.86
CA LYS A 242 15.52 -0.44 -14.00
C LYS A 242 15.02 -1.28 -15.18
N ASN A 243 14.59 -2.51 -14.93
CA ASN A 243 14.14 -3.41 -15.98
C ASN A 243 12.86 -2.91 -16.67
N VAL A 244 11.90 -2.39 -15.90
CA VAL A 244 10.59 -1.94 -16.40
C VAL A 244 10.64 -0.53 -17.01
N PHE A 245 11.38 0.41 -16.43
CA PHE A 245 11.36 1.83 -16.80
C PHE A 245 12.66 2.35 -17.43
N GLY A 246 13.76 1.59 -17.36
CA GLY A 246 15.06 1.95 -17.91
C GLY A 246 16.03 2.56 -16.89
N GLU A 247 17.24 2.87 -17.35
CA GLU A 247 18.29 3.48 -16.54
C GLU A 247 17.91 4.89 -16.06
N GLY A 248 18.46 5.33 -14.92
CA GLY A 248 18.25 6.69 -14.41
C GLY A 248 16.93 6.89 -13.65
N ILE A 249 16.12 5.84 -13.47
CA ILE A 249 14.92 5.85 -12.65
C ILE A 249 15.25 5.36 -11.26
N TYR A 250 15.22 6.29 -10.31
CA TYR A 250 15.47 6.03 -8.89
C TYR A 250 14.46 6.81 -8.04
N PRO A 251 13.97 6.23 -6.93
CA PRO A 251 13.01 6.93 -6.10
C PRO A 251 13.69 7.99 -5.23
N GLU A 252 13.15 9.21 -5.28
CA GLU A 252 13.66 10.38 -4.55
C GLU A 252 12.87 10.58 -3.25
N VAL A 253 12.97 9.62 -2.31
CA VAL A 253 12.13 9.61 -1.09
C VAL A 253 12.36 10.83 -0.20
N ASP A 254 13.59 11.35 -0.14
CA ASP A 254 13.92 12.53 0.67
C ASP A 254 13.23 13.77 0.10
N VAL A 255 13.16 13.90 -1.23
CA VAL A 255 12.44 14.99 -1.88
C VAL A 255 10.95 14.92 -1.54
N THR A 256 10.35 13.73 -1.59
CA THR A 256 8.95 13.51 -1.22
C THR A 256 8.71 13.87 0.25
N ASN A 257 9.56 13.38 1.16
CA ASN A 257 9.43 13.63 2.59
C ASN A 257 9.71 15.08 3.00
N ILE A 258 10.67 15.76 2.37
CA ILE A 258 10.92 17.19 2.57
C ILE A 258 9.72 18.00 2.06
N TYR A 259 9.18 17.63 0.91
CA TYR A 259 8.07 18.37 0.31
C TYR A 259 6.76 18.23 1.10
N TYR A 260 6.47 17.05 1.66
CA TYR A 260 5.21 16.78 2.36
C TYR A 260 5.31 16.69 3.89
N GLY A 261 6.53 16.59 4.44
CA GLY A 261 6.82 16.52 5.88
C GLY A 261 6.80 15.12 6.49
N GLY A 262 6.56 14.05 5.71
CA GLY A 262 6.46 12.68 6.24
C GLY A 262 5.44 12.57 7.39
N THR A 263 5.79 11.87 8.47
CA THR A 263 4.98 11.83 9.71
C THR A 263 4.95 13.16 10.48
N ASN A 264 5.89 14.06 10.19
CA ASN A 264 5.99 15.43 10.73
C ASN A 264 5.22 16.45 9.89
N ILE A 265 4.24 16.01 9.09
CA ILE A 265 3.38 16.88 8.29
C ILE A 265 2.85 18.09 9.10
N ALA A 266 3.19 19.29 8.64
CA ALA A 266 2.84 20.57 9.27
C ALA A 266 1.47 21.09 8.82
N GLY A 267 0.50 20.19 8.69
CA GLY A 267 -0.87 20.49 8.30
C GLY A 267 -1.82 20.63 9.50
N SER A 268 -2.95 21.31 9.30
CA SER A 268 -4.03 21.42 10.29
C SER A 268 -5.31 20.76 9.79
N LYS A 269 -6.13 20.27 10.72
CA LYS A 269 -7.43 19.62 10.44
C LYS A 269 -7.33 18.39 9.53
N ILE A 270 -6.30 17.57 9.76
CA ILE A 270 -6.13 16.26 9.13
C ILE A 270 -6.36 15.22 10.21
N ILE A 271 -7.30 14.30 9.98
CA ILE A 271 -7.55 13.14 10.83
C ILE A 271 -6.77 11.97 10.23
N PHE A 272 -5.88 11.38 11.01
CA PHE A 272 -5.19 10.15 10.64
C PHE A 272 -5.80 8.97 11.40
N THR A 273 -6.10 7.89 10.68
CA THR A 273 -6.51 6.60 11.26
C THR A 273 -5.63 5.49 10.75
N ASN A 274 -5.36 4.49 11.58
CA ASN A 274 -4.50 3.36 11.24
C ASN A 274 -5.07 2.09 11.86
N GLY A 275 -5.02 0.98 11.13
CA GLY A 275 -5.30 -0.34 11.69
C GLY A 275 -4.14 -0.82 12.56
N SER A 276 -4.45 -1.53 13.65
CA SER A 276 -3.44 -2.13 14.53
C SER A 276 -2.62 -3.22 13.82
N GLN A 277 -3.28 -3.98 12.95
CA GLN A 277 -2.68 -5.07 12.17
C GLN A 277 -2.17 -4.63 10.78
N ASP A 278 -2.45 -3.39 10.37
CA ASP A 278 -2.09 -2.87 9.04
C ASP A 278 -0.57 -2.74 8.89
N PRO A 279 0.08 -3.48 7.96
CA PRO A 279 1.52 -3.42 7.78
C PRO A 279 2.01 -2.04 7.28
N TRP A 280 1.12 -1.20 6.74
CA TRP A 280 1.46 0.16 6.32
C TRP A 280 1.49 1.19 7.46
N ARG A 281 1.05 0.85 8.68
CA ARG A 281 0.87 1.82 9.76
C ARG A 281 2.12 2.61 10.14
N HIS A 282 3.32 2.05 9.95
CA HIS A 282 4.59 2.71 10.28
C HIS A 282 5.02 3.74 9.23
N ALA A 283 4.46 3.69 8.02
CA ALA A 283 4.56 4.76 7.02
C ALA A 283 3.49 5.86 7.20
N SER A 284 2.62 5.73 8.21
CA SER A 284 1.58 6.70 8.53
C SER A 284 1.91 7.50 9.79
N LYS A 285 1.22 8.63 9.97
CA LYS A 285 1.30 9.42 11.20
C LYS A 285 0.48 8.73 12.29
N GLN A 286 1.16 8.27 13.34
CA GLN A 286 0.53 7.57 14.47
C GLN A 286 0.32 8.47 15.70
N THR A 287 1.07 9.57 15.82
CA THR A 287 1.00 10.47 16.98
C THR A 287 0.39 11.82 16.62
N SER A 288 -0.47 12.33 17.50
CA SER A 288 -1.04 13.67 17.35
C SER A 288 0.03 14.75 17.46
N SER A 289 -0.10 15.83 16.68
CA SER A 289 0.78 16.99 16.79
C SER A 289 0.40 17.87 17.99
N PRO A 290 1.37 18.41 18.74
CA PRO A 290 1.07 19.32 19.85
C PRO A 290 0.36 20.58 19.34
N GLY A 291 -0.80 20.94 19.92
CA GLY A 291 -1.33 22.31 19.83
C GLY A 291 -2.46 22.65 18.84
N ASN A 292 -3.22 21.70 18.28
CA ASN A 292 -4.32 22.04 17.36
C ASN A 292 -5.72 21.86 17.97
N ASN A 293 -6.26 22.91 18.60
CA ASN A 293 -7.70 23.04 18.83
C ASN A 293 -8.42 23.20 17.47
N ALA A 294 -9.09 22.13 17.01
CA ALA A 294 -9.90 22.13 15.80
C ALA A 294 -11.22 22.90 16.02
N GLN A 295 -11.16 24.22 16.22
CA GLN A 295 -12.33 25.04 16.55
C GLN A 295 -13.07 25.66 15.35
N SER A 296 -12.58 25.47 14.12
CA SER A 296 -13.15 26.15 12.93
C SER A 296 -13.52 25.23 11.77
N CYS A 297 -14.18 24.10 12.05
CA CYS A 297 -15.08 23.51 11.07
C CYS A 297 -16.49 23.96 11.46
N SER A 298 -17.02 24.98 10.78
CA SER A 298 -18.32 25.58 11.07
C SER A 298 -19.51 24.69 10.65
N ILE A 299 -19.45 23.38 10.98
CA ILE A 299 -20.59 22.49 11.24
C ILE A 299 -20.10 21.41 12.25
N PRO A 300 -20.14 21.68 13.57
CA PRO A 300 -19.74 20.73 14.61
C PRO A 300 -20.41 19.36 14.47
N ASP A 301 -21.67 19.34 14.00
CA ASP A 301 -22.43 18.11 13.76
C ASP A 301 -21.85 17.21 12.67
N ALA A 302 -21.24 17.78 11.63
CA ALA A 302 -20.64 16.99 10.54
C ALA A 302 -19.36 16.29 11.02
N VAL A 303 -18.52 17.01 11.76
CA VAL A 303 -17.29 16.45 12.36
C VAL A 303 -17.64 15.39 13.40
N ASN A 304 -18.65 15.66 14.25
CA ASN A 304 -19.12 14.70 15.24
C ASN A 304 -19.76 13.45 14.60
N LYS A 305 -20.54 13.61 13.52
CA LYS A 305 -21.08 12.47 12.76
C LYS A 305 -20.00 11.63 12.09
N VAL A 306 -18.98 12.25 11.50
CA VAL A 306 -17.85 11.50 10.91
C VAL A 306 -17.08 10.78 12.01
N ARG A 307 -16.77 11.44 13.13
CA ARG A 307 -16.10 10.81 14.27
C ARG A 307 -16.91 9.64 14.84
N HIS A 308 -18.22 9.81 15.01
CA HIS A 308 -19.13 8.76 15.49
C HIS A 308 -19.16 7.58 14.52
N LYS A 309 -19.36 7.83 13.22
CA LYS A 309 -19.36 6.78 12.19
C LYS A 309 -18.04 6.03 12.11
N MET A 310 -16.91 6.73 12.23
CA MET A 310 -15.60 6.09 12.28
C MET A 310 -15.45 5.21 13.51
N THR A 311 -15.96 5.64 14.67
CA THR A 311 -15.88 4.84 15.91
C THR A 311 -16.80 3.61 15.87
N GLU A 312 -17.94 3.69 15.17
CA GLU A 312 -18.88 2.57 15.00
C GLU A 312 -18.45 1.52 13.96
N HIS A 313 -17.49 1.84 13.08
CA HIS A 313 -17.09 0.98 11.95
C HIS A 313 -15.59 0.61 11.97
N ILE A 314 -14.86 1.05 13.00
CA ILE A 314 -13.51 0.55 13.29
C ILE A 314 -13.71 -0.53 14.36
N ASP A 315 -13.83 -1.78 13.92
CA ASP A 315 -13.54 -2.91 14.80
C ASP A 315 -12.04 -2.84 15.15
N LEU A 316 -11.76 -2.57 16.42
CA LEU A 316 -10.41 -2.57 17.01
C LEU A 316 -9.95 -3.99 17.32
#